data_AF-A0A7C7BQZ1-F1
#
_entry.id   AF-A0A7C7BQZ1-F1
#
_cell.length_a   1.000
_cell.length_b   1.000
_cell.length_c   1.000
_cell.angle_alpha   90.00
_cell.angle_beta   90.00
_cell.angle_gamma   90.00
#
_symmetry.space_group_name_H-M   'P 1'
#
loop_
_entity.id
_entity.type
_entity.pdbx_description
1 polymer ?
#
loop_
_entity_poly.entity_id
_entity_poly.type
_entity_poly.pdbx_seq_one_letter_code
_entity_poly.pdbx_strand_id
1 'polypeptide(L)'
;MEKDELDTTLDTLEQEVMDELENPYRPYSVIFPYEVRFTIPDDDHNTEITIRTRSEEVRFGRNQKDILLQKEIDNRYGRESYSKRILEWVSKRIPNIDPRECDLEYVGTPTVSLMSHKEVKDYIEGCLTDE
;
A
#
# COMPACT_ATOMS: atom_id res chain seq x y z
N MET A 1 7.54 42.11 -35.00
CA MET A 1 8.36 41.13 -34.25
C MET A 1 8.01 41.18 -32.77
N GLU A 2 8.48 42.14 -31.95
CA GLU A 2 8.11 42.15 -30.50
C GLU A 2 6.59 42.27 -30.25
N LYS A 3 5.89 43.08 -31.04
CA LYS A 3 4.44 43.26 -30.90
C LYS A 3 3.64 42.00 -31.28
N ASP A 4 4.11 41.24 -32.26
CA ASP A 4 3.46 39.99 -32.69
C ASP A 4 3.67 38.87 -31.67
N GLU A 5 4.83 38.84 -31.01
CA GLU A 5 5.10 37.91 -29.90
C GLU A 5 4.23 38.22 -28.68
N LEU A 6 4.09 39.51 -28.33
CA LEU A 6 3.20 39.96 -27.24
C LEU A 6 1.73 39.60 -27.50
N ASP A 7 1.22 39.86 -28.71
CA ASP A 7 -0.16 39.50 -29.08
C ASP A 7 -0.36 37.97 -29.03
N THR A 8 0.61 37.20 -29.52
CA THR A 8 0.57 35.72 -29.44
C THR A 8 0.58 35.21 -28.00
N THR A 9 1.36 35.83 -27.11
CA THR A 9 1.37 35.47 -25.68
C THR A 9 0.06 35.83 -24.98
N LEU A 10 -0.58 36.93 -25.37
CA LEU A 10 -1.86 37.33 -24.81
C LEU A 10 -2.97 36.37 -25.23
N ASP A 11 -3.04 36.03 -26.52
CA ASP A 11 -4.01 35.05 -27.05
C ASP A 11 -3.85 33.68 -26.37
N THR A 12 -2.61 33.26 -26.09
CA THR A 12 -2.31 32.00 -25.39
C THR A 12 -2.82 32.05 -23.93
N LEU A 13 -2.56 33.15 -23.22
CA LEU A 13 -3.02 33.33 -21.84
C LEU A 13 -4.55 33.41 -21.76
N GLU A 14 -5.20 34.08 -22.72
CA GLU A 14 -6.66 34.14 -22.80
C GLU A 14 -7.25 32.75 -23.03
N GLN A 15 -6.67 31.96 -23.94
CA GLN A 15 -7.11 30.59 -24.17
C GLN A 15 -6.91 29.71 -22.92
N GLU A 16 -5.77 29.79 -22.24
CA GLU A 16 -5.52 29.07 -20.98
C GLU A 16 -6.55 29.45 -19.90
N VAL A 17 -6.85 30.74 -19.76
CA VAL A 17 -7.88 31.21 -18.82
C VAL A 17 -9.27 30.70 -19.19
N MET A 18 -9.62 30.68 -20.48
CA MET A 18 -10.90 30.17 -20.97
C MET A 18 -11.02 28.65 -20.78
N ASP A 19 -9.95 27.90 -21.02
CA ASP A 19 -9.88 26.45 -20.79
C ASP A 19 -10.01 26.11 -19.30
N GLU A 20 -9.40 26.91 -18.41
CA GLU A 20 -9.55 26.78 -16.96
C GLU A 20 -10.95 27.14 -16.45
N LEU A 21 -11.63 28.09 -17.11
CA LEU A 21 -13.03 28.42 -16.84
C LEU A 21 -13.98 27.30 -17.32
N GLU A 22 -13.64 26.61 -18.41
CA GLU A 22 -14.42 25.49 -18.94
C GLU A 22 -14.26 24.22 -18.08
N ASN A 23 -13.04 23.92 -17.63
CA ASN A 23 -12.76 22.79 -16.74
C ASN A 23 -12.09 23.23 -15.42
N PRO A 24 -12.85 23.38 -14.33
CA PRO A 24 -12.33 23.85 -13.05
C PRO A 24 -11.46 22.82 -12.29
N TYR A 25 -11.14 21.67 -12.89
CA TYR A 25 -10.40 20.62 -12.20
C TYR A 25 -8.92 20.96 -12.09
N ARG A 26 -8.40 20.88 -10.86
CA ARG A 26 -6.97 21.01 -10.56
C ARG A 26 -6.41 19.68 -10.06
N PRO A 27 -5.13 19.38 -10.30
CA PRO A 27 -4.48 18.21 -9.72
C PRO A 27 -4.23 18.41 -8.22
N TYR A 28 -4.41 17.34 -7.45
CA TYR A 28 -4.10 17.25 -6.03
C TYR A 28 -3.29 15.98 -5.77
N SER A 29 -2.18 16.09 -5.04
CA SER A 29 -1.54 14.92 -4.43
C SER A 29 -2.32 14.52 -3.18
N VAL A 30 -2.76 13.27 -3.14
CA VAL A 30 -3.48 12.71 -2.01
C VAL A 30 -2.61 11.61 -1.41
N ILE A 31 -2.07 11.89 -0.22
CA ILE A 31 -1.31 10.93 0.58
C ILE A 31 -2.22 10.42 1.68
N PHE A 32 -2.35 9.10 1.80
CA PHE A 32 -3.21 8.48 2.79
C PHE A 32 -2.47 7.32 3.48
N PRO A 33 -2.37 7.36 4.81
CA PRO A 33 -1.79 6.29 5.60
C PRO A 33 -2.77 5.12 5.72
N TYR A 34 -2.22 3.91 5.84
CA TYR A 34 -2.95 2.68 6.06
C TYR A 34 -2.34 1.87 7.20
N GLU A 35 -3.20 1.22 7.96
CA GLU A 35 -2.85 0.09 8.82
C GLU A 35 -3.68 -1.11 8.37
N VAL A 36 -3.00 -2.20 8.01
CA VAL A 36 -3.63 -3.50 7.69
C VAL A 36 -3.15 -4.51 8.71
N ARG A 37 -4.09 -5.15 9.41
CA ARG A 37 -3.81 -6.18 10.41
C ARG A 37 -4.52 -7.47 10.03
N PHE A 38 -3.79 -8.57 10.04
CA PHE A 38 -4.30 -9.91 9.75
C PHE A 38 -3.39 -10.97 10.36
N THR A 39 -3.85 -12.21 10.29
CA THR A 39 -3.16 -13.40 10.78
C THR A 39 -3.06 -14.42 9.65
N ILE A 40 -2.05 -15.29 9.67
CA ILE A 40 -1.91 -16.37 8.67
C ILE A 40 -2.83 -17.54 9.06
N PRO A 41 -3.81 -17.94 8.23
CA PRO A 41 -4.70 -19.05 8.61
C PRO A 41 -3.99 -20.40 8.66
N ASP A 42 -2.98 -20.60 7.81
CA ASP A 42 -2.30 -21.89 7.63
C ASP A 42 -1.42 -22.29 8.84
N ASP A 43 -1.19 -21.37 9.78
CA ASP A 43 -0.47 -21.63 11.04
C ASP A 43 -1.36 -21.54 12.29
N ASP A 44 -2.66 -21.81 12.13
CA ASP A 44 -3.68 -21.67 13.19
C ASP A 44 -3.75 -20.25 13.76
N HIS A 45 -3.58 -19.24 12.89
CA HIS A 45 -3.57 -17.83 13.25
C HIS A 45 -2.47 -17.46 14.27
N ASN A 46 -1.41 -18.26 14.39
CA ASN A 46 -0.30 -18.03 15.32
C ASN A 46 0.57 -16.84 14.91
N THR A 47 0.73 -16.60 13.60
CA THR A 47 1.45 -15.43 13.09
C THR A 47 0.48 -14.26 12.88
N GLU A 48 0.70 -13.16 13.60
CA GLU A 48 0.03 -11.88 13.38
C GLU A 48 0.94 -10.89 12.64
N ILE A 49 0.40 -10.24 11.62
CA ILE A 49 1.09 -9.23 10.82
C ILE A 49 0.33 -7.91 10.90
N THR A 50 1.05 -6.85 11.28
CA THR A 50 0.56 -5.46 11.18
C THR A 50 1.43 -4.67 10.21
N ILE A 51 0.84 -4.23 9.09
CA ILE A 51 1.50 -3.42 8.07
C ILE A 51 1.06 -1.97 8.24
N ARG A 52 2.00 -1.09 8.60
CA ARG A 52 1.80 0.37 8.59
C ARG A 52 2.50 0.96 7.38
N THR A 53 1.72 1.59 6.50
CA THR A 53 2.24 2.12 5.23
C THR A 53 1.47 3.36 4.80
N ARG A 54 1.85 3.95 3.66
CA ARG A 54 1.10 5.01 3.00
C ARG A 54 1.05 4.75 1.51
N SER A 55 0.04 5.31 0.87
CA SER A 55 -0.05 5.38 -0.58
C SER A 55 -0.20 6.84 -1.00
N GLU A 56 0.23 7.12 -2.23
CA GLU A 56 0.08 8.41 -2.88
C GLU A 56 -0.67 8.20 -4.19
N GLU A 57 -1.60 9.10 -4.51
CA GLU A 57 -2.31 9.13 -5.78
C GLU A 57 -2.55 10.58 -6.22
N VAL A 58 -2.56 10.81 -7.52
CA VAL A 58 -2.98 12.10 -8.10
C VAL A 58 -4.48 12.04 -8.37
N ARG A 59 -5.22 13.03 -7.86
CA ARG A 59 -6.65 13.21 -8.15
C ARG A 59 -6.92 14.58 -8.74
N PHE A 60 -7.97 14.66 -9.55
CA PHE A 60 -8.40 15.89 -10.18
C PHE A 60 -9.76 16.28 -9.65
N GLY A 61 -9.92 17.53 -9.23
CA GLY A 61 -11.18 18.02 -8.67
C GLY A 61 -11.20 19.53 -8.58
N ARG A 62 -12.37 20.08 -8.27
CA ARG A 62 -12.58 21.54 -8.26
C ARG A 62 -11.88 22.24 -7.10
N ASN A 63 -11.78 21.54 -5.98
CA ASN A 63 -11.21 22.03 -4.74
C ASN A 63 -10.87 20.83 -3.84
N GLN A 64 -10.14 21.08 -2.75
CA GLN A 64 -9.78 20.04 -1.79
C GLN A 64 -10.99 19.31 -1.18
N LYS A 65 -12.12 20.00 -0.96
CA LYS A 65 -13.33 19.38 -0.40
C LYS A 65 -13.92 18.34 -1.36
N ASP A 66 -13.90 18.60 -2.66
CA ASP A 66 -14.30 17.64 -3.70
C ASP A 66 -13.45 16.36 -3.62
N ILE A 67 -12.13 16.51 -3.54
CA ILE A 67 -11.19 15.38 -3.41
C ILE A 67 -11.44 14.58 -2.12
N LEU A 68 -11.68 15.25 -1.00
CA LEU A 68 -11.96 14.58 0.27
C LEU A 68 -13.27 13.78 0.22
N LEU A 69 -14.32 14.33 -0.41
CA LEU A 69 -15.59 13.62 -0.59
C LEU A 69 -15.44 12.39 -1.49
N GLN A 70 -14.67 12.50 -2.59
CA GLN A 70 -14.33 11.35 -3.43
C GLN A 70 -13.58 10.29 -2.61
N LYS A 71 -12.60 10.70 -1.80
CA LYS A 71 -11.82 9.77 -0.98
C LYS A 71 -12.66 9.08 0.11
N GLU A 72 -13.66 9.74 0.66
CA GLU A 72 -14.59 9.14 1.62
C GLU A 72 -15.38 7.99 0.99
N ILE A 73 -15.84 8.17 -0.25
CA ILE A 73 -16.52 7.14 -1.03
C ILE A 73 -15.55 5.99 -1.31
N ASP A 74 -14.33 6.30 -1.78
CA ASP A 74 -13.30 5.28 -2.03
C ASP A 74 -12.99 4.47 -0.78
N ASN A 75 -12.87 5.09 0.39
CA ASN A 75 -12.59 4.39 1.63
C ASN A 75 -13.75 3.48 2.06
N ARG A 76 -15.00 3.85 1.74
CA ARG A 76 -16.19 3.05 2.06
C ARG A 76 -16.22 1.73 1.28
N TYR A 77 -15.76 1.73 0.03
CA TYR A 77 -15.85 0.57 -0.86
C TYR A 77 -14.49 -0.10 -1.14
N GLY A 78 -13.39 0.60 -0.86
CA GLY A 78 -12.04 0.20 -1.26
C GLY A 78 -11.30 -0.67 -0.25
N ARG A 79 -11.93 -1.07 0.86
CA ARG A 79 -11.27 -1.86 1.92
C ARG A 79 -10.55 -3.08 1.35
N GLU A 80 -11.24 -3.89 0.55
CA GLU A 80 -10.68 -5.13 0.00
C GLU A 80 -9.63 -4.86 -1.09
N SER A 81 -9.88 -3.89 -1.98
CA SER A 81 -8.94 -3.56 -3.06
C SER A 81 -7.64 -2.95 -2.52
N TYR A 82 -7.72 -2.06 -1.52
CA TYR A 82 -6.54 -1.51 -0.86
C TYR A 82 -5.80 -2.58 -0.06
N SER A 83 -6.51 -3.45 0.66
CA SER A 83 -5.88 -4.57 1.38
C SER A 83 -5.10 -5.47 0.42
N LYS A 84 -5.73 -5.89 -0.68
CA LYS A 84 -5.08 -6.69 -1.73
C LYS A 84 -3.83 -6.01 -2.28
N ARG A 85 -3.92 -4.72 -2.65
CA ARG A 85 -2.78 -3.96 -3.19
C ARG A 85 -1.62 -3.88 -2.21
N ILE A 86 -1.90 -3.66 -0.93
CA ILE A 86 -0.88 -3.59 0.13
C ILE A 86 -0.21 -4.95 0.32
N LEU A 87 -1.00 -6.01 0.42
CA LEU A 87 -0.50 -7.38 0.57
C LEU A 87 0.38 -7.79 -0.62
N GLU A 88 -0.08 -7.54 -1.85
CA GLU A 88 0.72 -7.80 -3.07
C GLU A 88 2.03 -7.00 -3.09
N TRP A 89 1.99 -5.73 -2.67
CA TRP A 89 3.18 -4.88 -2.65
C TRP A 89 4.21 -5.36 -1.63
N VAL A 90 3.77 -5.77 -0.44
CA VAL A 90 4.62 -6.29 0.65
C VAL A 90 5.17 -7.66 0.27
N SER A 91 4.31 -8.58 -0.19
CA SER A 91 4.70 -9.94 -0.59
C SER A 91 5.83 -9.96 -1.61
N LYS A 92 5.80 -9.06 -2.61
CA LYS A 92 6.86 -8.93 -3.62
C LYS A 92 8.19 -8.39 -3.09
N ARG A 93 8.21 -7.80 -1.90
CA ARG A 93 9.39 -7.11 -1.33
C ARG A 93 10.01 -7.85 -0.16
N ILE A 94 9.22 -8.54 0.66
CA ILE A 94 9.70 -9.31 1.81
C ILE A 94 10.93 -10.18 1.48
N PRO A 95 10.94 -10.97 0.39
CA PRO A 95 12.09 -11.84 0.09
C PRO A 95 13.41 -11.10 -0.20
N ASN A 96 13.34 -9.79 -0.49
CA ASN A 96 14.50 -8.97 -0.81
C ASN A 96 14.98 -8.13 0.38
N ILE A 97 14.31 -8.22 1.54
CA ILE A 97 14.75 -7.54 2.76
C ILE A 97 15.99 -8.23 3.29
N ASP A 98 17.02 -7.46 3.60
CA ASP A 98 18.23 -7.98 4.24
C ASP A 98 17.89 -8.41 5.67
N PRO A 99 18.11 -9.69 6.05
CA PRO A 99 17.83 -10.16 7.41
C PRO A 99 18.58 -9.38 8.51
N ARG A 100 19.67 -8.68 8.16
CA ARG A 100 20.42 -7.81 9.09
C ARG A 100 19.70 -6.50 9.42
N GLU A 101 18.67 -6.13 8.66
CA GLU A 101 17.81 -4.98 8.94
C GLU A 101 16.62 -5.35 9.84
N CYS A 102 16.47 -6.63 10.19
CA CYS A 102 15.41 -7.10 11.08
C CYS A 102 15.86 -7.03 12.55
N ASP A 103 15.02 -6.43 13.39
CA ASP A 103 15.14 -6.53 14.84
C ASP A 103 14.47 -7.83 15.32
N LEU A 104 15.26 -8.77 15.82
CA LEU A 104 14.77 -10.04 16.39
C LEU A 104 14.89 -10.01 17.92
N GLU A 105 13.75 -10.10 18.60
CA GLU A 105 13.67 -10.26 20.05
C GLU A 105 13.12 -11.65 20.40
N TYR A 106 13.83 -12.37 21.28
CA TYR A 106 13.34 -13.63 21.83
C TYR A 106 12.41 -13.35 23.00
N VAL A 107 11.12 -13.38 22.73
CA VAL A 107 10.08 -13.16 23.74
C VAL A 107 9.67 -14.49 24.38
N GLY A 108 9.63 -14.53 25.72
CA GLY A 108 9.20 -15.70 26.49
C GLY A 108 10.30 -16.73 26.80
N THR A 109 9.90 -17.86 27.36
CA THR A 109 10.79 -18.99 27.69
C THR A 109 10.52 -20.17 26.74
N PRO A 110 11.56 -20.82 26.20
CA PRO A 110 11.36 -22.00 25.37
C PRO A 110 10.70 -23.12 26.18
N THR A 111 9.73 -23.79 25.55
CA THR A 111 9.12 -25.01 26.12
C THR A 111 9.85 -26.22 25.53
N VAL A 112 10.23 -27.17 26.38
CA VAL A 112 10.97 -28.38 25.96
C VAL A 112 10.20 -29.62 26.41
N SER A 113 9.97 -30.55 25.48
CA SER A 113 9.33 -31.84 25.72
C SER A 113 10.10 -32.96 25.02
N LEU A 114 10.09 -34.17 25.59
CA LEU A 114 10.73 -35.34 24.98
C LEU A 114 9.93 -35.77 23.75
N MET A 115 10.60 -35.90 22.59
CA MET A 115 10.03 -36.52 21.40
C MET A 115 10.29 -38.03 21.38
N SER A 116 9.30 -38.81 20.98
CA SER A 116 9.43 -40.23 20.67
C SER A 116 10.14 -40.45 19.33
N HIS A 117 10.70 -41.66 19.13
CA HIS A 117 11.33 -42.04 17.86
C HIS A 117 10.37 -41.93 16.66
N LYS A 118 9.07 -42.15 16.88
CA LYS A 118 8.05 -42.00 15.85
C LYS A 118 7.88 -40.52 15.47
N GLU A 119 7.70 -39.63 16.45
CA GLU A 119 7.57 -38.19 16.19
C GLU A 119 8.79 -37.61 15.48
N VAL A 120 10.00 -38.09 15.81
CA VAL A 120 11.23 -37.71 15.10
C VAL A 120 11.18 -38.15 13.64
N LYS A 121 10.74 -39.39 13.37
CA LYS A 121 10.63 -39.91 12.00
C LYS A 121 9.58 -39.14 11.20
N ASP A 122 8.40 -38.91 11.77
CA ASP A 122 7.30 -38.19 11.14
C ASP A 122 7.71 -36.74 10.80
N TYR A 123 8.45 -36.07 11.70
CA TYR A 123 8.98 -34.72 11.46
C TYR A 123 9.99 -34.69 10.29
N ILE A 124 10.93 -35.63 10.24
CA ILE A 124 11.93 -35.72 9.16
C ILE A 124 11.27 -36.00 7.82
N GLU A 125 10.29 -36.91 7.77
CA GLU A 125 9.55 -37.21 6.54
C GLU A 125 8.79 -35.97 6.05
N GLY A 126 8.15 -35.21 6.94
CA GLY A 126 7.48 -33.96 6.60
C GLY A 126 8.40 -32.87 6.04
N CYS A 127 9.66 -32.77 6.49
CA CYS A 127 10.63 -31.85 5.91
C CYS A 127 11.10 -32.22 4.49
N LEU A 128 10.89 -33.47 4.06
CA LEU A 128 11.32 -33.97 2.75
C LEU A 128 10.21 -33.94 1.70
N THR A 129 8.97 -33.69 2.11
CA THR A 129 7.82 -33.50 1.23
C THR A 129 7.54 -32.00 1.13
N ASP A 130 7.76 -31.43 -0.05
CA ASP A 130 7.37 -30.05 -0.37
C ASP A 130 5.84 -29.96 -0.47
N GLU A 131 5.13 -29.87 0.66
CA GLU A 131 3.77 -29.30 0.70
C GLU A 131 3.81 -27.82 1.02
#